data_AF-A0AA95S6Q4-F1
#
_entry.id   AF-A0AA95S6Q4-F1
#
_cell.length_a   1.000
_cell.length_b   1.000
_cell.length_c   1.000
_cell.angle_alpha   90.00
_cell.angle_beta   90.00
_cell.angle_gamma   90.00
#
_symmetry.space_group_name_H-M   'P 1'
#
loop_
_entity.id
_entity.type
_entity.pdbx_description
1 polymer ?
#
loop_
_entity_poly.entity_id
_entity_poly.type
_entity_poly.pdbx_seq_one_letter_code
_entity_poly.pdbx_strand_id
1 'polypeptide(L)'
;MNRFQLLEVLMQDSEISQRSLAVKSNLSVGKVNYTLNQLADEKMIIIKKDGKAYHYEVTEKGREYLKDELDQLLETKIILHNNKRKVIKQAVILAAGAKTEFDKPACLLPIKDTTLLERTIGILENNGIEKIIIVTGYKKEAFDEINSLKENKAIHFVENPKYLWTGSMASLAAASQHITDDFILLEDDILIEESAVTELLDREERDCLLLTKESGSGDEAFIEIQNNYLYKISKDIHQLNRIDGEMTGITKFSYNIYKEMLRCFKTNKNPYVNYEYILLDVSRIINVSYYKIPDLVWAEIDSYEHHFKVVDKVYPMLQRKEADFKERELKQGLASALKITIDEVTSIEALGGLTNRNFKVTIGGQEYAARIPGKGTEQYINRYDEKINSEITSRLGINPEVIYFSGKTGLKIVKFIPDAETLNPRTGTREDNLIQVAGIFNRLHSSGETFNARFDVFEKITEYETILAELNGEVFEGHDQVKQQVLELEEYYKSLNVPLVPCHNDPLAENFVKSGEEKMFLVDWEFSGMNDPLWDVAAYIIEAELSPAEEKLFLLQYFNGSVTAENQQQLLLNKIFLDFLWTIWALMKEAGGEDFGSYAFNRFTRAQKNLQEYQKHYKALEKLGTI
;
A
#
# COMPACT_ATOMS: atom_id res chain seq x y z
N MET A 1 37.49 14.85 26.48
CA MET A 1 36.60 15.51 27.49
C MET A 1 37.33 16.18 28.67
N ASN A 2 37.95 15.48 29.65
CA ASN A 2 38.59 16.18 30.81
C ASN A 2 39.74 17.12 30.39
N ARG A 3 40.54 16.72 29.39
CA ARG A 3 41.64 17.51 28.82
C ARG A 3 41.13 18.78 28.14
N PHE A 4 40.08 18.64 27.34
CA PHE A 4 39.40 19.75 26.67
C PHE A 4 38.90 20.80 27.67
N GLN A 5 38.14 20.39 28.70
CA GLN A 5 37.62 21.29 29.73
C GLN A 5 38.71 22.06 30.49
N LEU A 6 39.84 21.41 30.77
CA LEU A 6 40.97 22.06 31.44
C LEU A 6 41.67 23.07 30.52
N LEU A 7 41.97 22.68 29.29
CA LEU A 7 42.59 23.58 28.30
C LEU A 7 41.70 24.78 27.98
N GLU A 8 40.38 24.61 27.88
CA GLU A 8 39.41 25.68 27.66
C GLU A 8 39.43 26.70 28.80
N VAL A 9 39.40 26.25 30.06
CA VAL A 9 39.45 27.16 31.22
C VAL A 9 40.80 27.87 31.30
N LEU A 10 41.92 27.19 30.99
CA LEU A 10 43.26 27.79 30.97
C LEU A 10 43.45 28.82 29.85
N MET A 11 42.76 28.64 28.71
CA MET A 11 42.73 29.64 27.62
C MET A 11 42.01 30.92 28.04
N GLN A 12 41.03 30.82 28.94
CA GLN A 12 40.26 31.97 29.44
C GLN A 12 40.92 32.64 30.66
N ASP A 13 41.66 31.87 31.47
CA ASP A 13 42.22 32.32 32.74
C ASP A 13 43.57 31.61 33.03
N SER A 14 44.67 32.27 32.67
CA SER A 14 46.03 31.74 32.81
C SER A 14 46.56 31.77 34.24
N GLU A 15 45.94 32.54 35.16
CA GLU A 15 46.42 32.76 36.53
C GLU A 15 45.44 32.19 37.56
N ILE A 16 45.05 30.93 37.35
CA ILE A 16 44.03 30.26 38.15
C ILE A 16 44.62 29.26 39.16
N SER A 17 44.09 29.23 40.39
CA SER A 17 44.48 28.21 41.36
C SER A 17 43.95 26.83 40.97
N GLN A 18 44.66 25.75 41.30
CA GLN A 18 44.21 24.37 41.00
C GLN A 18 42.83 24.04 41.63
N ARG A 19 42.50 24.65 42.77
CA ARG A 19 41.17 24.52 43.40
C ARG A 19 40.09 25.24 42.61
N SER A 20 40.36 26.45 42.15
CA SER A 20 39.45 27.23 41.31
C SER A 20 39.27 26.57 39.93
N LEU A 21 40.34 26.00 39.38
CA LEU A 21 40.33 25.26 38.14
C LEU A 21 39.47 23.99 38.25
N ALA A 22 39.55 23.26 39.37
CA ALA A 22 38.69 22.12 39.68
C ALA A 22 37.20 22.50 39.70
N VAL A 23 36.85 23.63 40.30
CA VAL A 23 35.47 24.15 40.31
C VAL A 23 35.00 24.52 38.90
N LYS A 24 35.79 25.30 38.15
CA LYS A 24 35.40 25.76 36.79
C LYS A 24 35.32 24.61 35.77
N SER A 25 36.15 23.58 35.90
CA SER A 25 36.14 22.41 35.02
C SER A 25 35.21 21.28 35.48
N ASN A 26 34.55 21.42 36.64
CA ASN A 26 33.74 20.38 37.28
C ASN A 26 34.51 19.05 37.48
N LEU A 27 35.77 19.15 37.91
CA LEU A 27 36.67 18.02 38.18
C LEU A 27 37.13 18.00 39.64
N SER A 28 37.58 16.85 40.13
CA SER A 28 38.25 16.80 41.44
C SER A 28 39.65 17.39 41.36
N VAL A 29 40.14 17.99 42.45
CA VAL A 29 41.49 18.59 42.51
C VAL A 29 42.58 17.56 42.15
N GLY A 30 42.43 16.31 42.58
CA GLY A 30 43.37 15.24 42.22
C GLY A 30 43.38 14.95 40.71
N LYS A 31 42.21 14.98 40.06
CA LYS A 31 42.08 14.76 38.61
C LYS A 31 42.58 15.95 37.79
N VAL A 32 42.39 17.17 38.30
CA VAL A 32 43.02 18.39 37.74
C VAL A 32 44.54 18.25 37.75
N ASN A 33 45.14 17.92 38.89
CA ASN A 33 46.60 17.79 39.00
C ASN A 33 47.16 16.71 38.08
N TYR A 34 46.51 15.54 38.05
CA TYR A 34 46.87 14.47 37.13
C TYR A 34 46.83 14.93 35.67
N THR A 35 45.74 15.59 35.27
CA THR A 35 45.54 16.02 33.87
C THR A 35 46.46 17.18 33.50
N LEU A 36 46.74 18.12 34.40
CA LEU A 36 47.74 19.19 34.19
C LEU A 36 49.13 18.62 33.94
N ASN A 37 49.54 17.62 34.71
CA ASN A 37 50.83 16.95 34.51
C ASN A 37 50.87 16.25 33.14
N GLN A 38 49.82 15.51 32.76
CA GLN A 38 49.75 14.90 31.42
C GLN A 38 49.81 15.94 30.29
N LEU A 39 49.07 17.03 30.41
CA LEU A 39 49.08 18.11 29.41
C LEU A 39 50.45 18.78 29.32
N ALA A 40 51.18 18.92 30.43
CA ALA A 40 52.53 19.45 30.45
C ALA A 40 53.54 18.47 29.84
N ASP A 41 53.45 17.18 30.18
CA ASP A 41 54.29 16.11 29.63
C ASP A 41 54.13 15.99 28.11
N GLU A 42 52.90 16.14 27.62
CA GLU A 42 52.58 16.15 26.18
C GLU A 42 52.90 17.47 25.49
N LYS A 43 53.45 18.45 26.22
CA LYS A 43 53.82 19.80 25.76
C LYS A 43 52.63 20.60 25.22
N MET A 44 51.43 20.36 25.75
CA MET A 44 50.23 21.13 25.42
C MET A 44 50.10 22.39 26.26
N ILE A 45 50.62 22.38 27.49
CA ILE A 45 50.72 23.55 28.36
C ILE A 45 52.13 23.71 28.92
N ILE A 46 52.49 24.93 29.30
CA ILE A 46 53.68 25.24 30.09
C ILE A 46 53.20 25.73 31.46
N ILE A 47 53.71 25.12 32.53
CA ILE A 47 53.38 25.50 33.90
C ILE A 47 54.54 26.31 34.46
N LYS A 48 54.30 27.59 34.75
CA LYS A 48 55.24 28.48 35.44
C LYS A 48 54.74 28.67 36.88
N LYS A 49 55.65 28.64 37.84
CA LYS A 49 55.31 28.83 39.26
C LYS A 49 56.09 30.00 39.80
N ASP A 50 55.37 30.98 40.35
CA ASP A 50 55.95 32.12 41.06
C ASP A 50 55.41 32.16 42.50
N GLY A 51 56.26 31.80 43.46
CA GLY A 51 55.87 31.64 44.87
C GLY A 51 54.72 30.62 45.07
N LYS A 52 53.54 31.12 45.46
CA LYS A 52 52.31 30.33 45.65
C LYS A 52 51.37 30.38 44.44
N ALA A 53 51.65 31.21 43.44
CA ALA A 53 50.84 31.37 42.25
C ALA A 53 51.32 30.44 41.13
N TYR A 54 50.36 29.93 40.37
CA TYR A 54 50.60 29.16 39.15
C TYR A 54 50.18 30.01 37.95
N HIS A 55 51.00 30.01 36.92
CA HIS A 55 50.71 30.62 35.63
C HIS A 55 50.79 29.54 34.56
N TYR A 56 49.71 29.36 33.81
CA TYR A 56 49.59 28.34 32.77
C TYR A 56 49.56 29.00 31.40
N GLU A 57 50.43 28.53 30.51
CA GLU A 57 50.45 28.98 29.12
C GLU A 57 50.05 27.82 28.21
N VAL A 58 48.95 27.98 27.47
CA VAL A 58 48.53 26.99 26.47
C VAL A 58 49.37 27.18 25.21
N THR A 59 50.13 26.14 24.86
CA THR A 59 51.01 26.13 23.68
C THR A 59 50.20 26.06 22.38
N GLU A 60 50.86 26.25 21.24
CA GLU A 60 50.25 26.04 19.91
C GLU A 60 49.65 24.62 19.78
N LYS A 61 50.41 23.59 20.16
CA LYS A 61 49.95 22.19 20.18
C LYS A 61 48.71 21.99 21.06
N GLY A 62 48.61 22.70 22.19
CA GLY A 62 47.43 22.67 23.05
C GLY A 62 46.21 23.32 22.40
N ARG A 63 46.41 24.38 21.60
CA ARG A 63 45.35 25.05 20.83
C ARG A 63 44.89 24.21 19.64
N GLU A 64 45.82 23.56 18.93
CA GLU A 64 45.51 22.61 17.86
C GLU A 64 44.66 21.45 18.39
N TYR A 65 45.06 20.84 19.52
CA TYR A 65 44.27 19.79 20.16
C TYR A 65 42.85 20.26 20.55
N LEU A 66 42.72 21.48 21.10
CA LEU A 66 41.41 22.06 21.42
C LEU A 66 40.55 22.24 20.17
N LYS A 67 41.15 22.72 19.08
CA LYS A 67 40.47 22.91 17.81
C LYS A 67 40.01 21.58 17.22
N ASP A 68 40.89 20.58 17.17
CA ASP A 68 40.57 19.25 16.62
C ASP A 68 39.47 18.54 17.42
N GLU A 69 39.51 18.61 18.75
CA GLU A 69 38.43 18.05 19.60
C GLU A 69 37.12 18.80 19.42
N LEU A 70 37.15 20.14 19.25
CA LEU A 70 35.95 20.92 18.98
C LEU A 70 35.36 20.56 17.62
N ASP A 71 36.20 20.45 16.58
CA ASP A 71 35.80 20.04 15.24
C ASP A 71 35.17 18.63 15.30
N GLN A 72 35.79 17.68 16.00
CA GLN A 72 35.25 16.33 16.20
C GLN A 72 33.91 16.33 16.97
N LEU A 73 33.76 17.19 17.98
CA LEU A 73 32.50 17.34 18.72
C LEU A 73 31.39 17.95 17.86
N LEU A 74 31.71 18.93 17.02
CA LEU A 74 30.76 19.56 16.09
C LEU A 74 30.37 18.62 14.94
N GLU A 75 31.26 17.71 14.54
CA GLU A 75 30.96 16.65 13.57
C GLU A 75 30.11 15.52 14.16
N THR A 76 30.10 15.36 15.48
CA THR A 76 29.38 14.28 16.16
C THR A 76 27.91 14.64 16.34
N LYS A 77 27.05 14.01 15.54
CA LYS A 77 25.59 14.12 15.62
C LYS A 77 24.98 12.91 16.32
N ILE A 78 23.83 13.10 16.97
CA ILE A 78 23.12 12.02 17.66
C ILE A 78 22.13 11.29 16.75
N ILE A 79 21.92 10.01 17.02
CA ILE A 79 20.86 9.20 16.42
C ILE A 79 19.67 9.21 17.38
N LEU A 80 18.50 9.64 16.90
CA LEU A 80 17.29 9.75 17.74
C LEU A 80 16.56 8.42 17.94
N HIS A 81 16.87 7.39 17.16
CA HIS A 81 16.10 6.15 17.11
C HIS A 81 16.96 4.92 17.35
N ASN A 82 16.50 4.04 18.23
CA ASN A 82 17.12 2.73 18.43
C ASN A 82 16.68 1.73 17.35
N ASN A 83 15.45 1.85 16.86
CA ASN A 83 14.93 1.06 15.75
C ASN A 83 15.20 1.79 14.44
N LYS A 84 15.89 1.12 13.51
CA LYS A 84 16.17 1.67 12.19
C LYS A 84 14.90 1.77 11.37
N ARG A 85 14.17 0.69 11.12
CA ARG A 85 12.98 0.73 10.25
C ARG A 85 11.67 0.86 11.02
N LYS A 86 10.72 1.62 10.47
CA LYS A 86 9.31 1.63 10.86
C LYS A 86 8.44 1.77 9.61
N VAL A 87 7.35 0.98 9.53
CA VAL A 87 6.36 1.13 8.45
C VAL A 87 5.58 2.41 8.67
N ILE A 88 5.53 3.27 7.65
CA ILE A 88 4.81 4.54 7.70
C ILE A 88 3.40 4.33 7.18
N LYS A 89 2.42 4.86 7.92
CA LYS A 89 0.99 4.75 7.62
C LYS A 89 0.30 6.10 7.46
N GLN A 90 1.03 7.20 7.62
CA GLN A 90 0.49 8.55 7.50
C GLN A 90 1.32 9.42 6.55
N ALA A 91 0.66 10.35 5.87
CA ALA A 91 1.27 11.35 5.00
C ALA A 91 0.75 12.75 5.35
N VAL A 92 1.58 13.76 5.06
CA VAL A 92 1.21 15.18 5.18
C VAL A 92 1.48 15.83 3.83
N ILE A 93 0.49 16.52 3.27
CA ILE A 93 0.59 17.28 2.02
C ILE A 93 0.44 18.77 2.37
N LEU A 94 1.44 19.58 2.02
CA LEU A 94 1.41 21.03 2.27
C LEU A 94 0.82 21.77 1.06
N ALA A 95 -0.50 21.99 1.07
CA ALA A 95 -1.26 22.60 -0.03
C ALA A 95 -1.87 23.97 0.32
N ALA A 96 -1.20 24.70 1.22
CA ALA A 96 -1.71 25.99 1.72
C ALA A 96 -1.22 27.20 0.91
N GLY A 97 -0.15 27.03 0.12
CA GLY A 97 0.51 28.12 -0.59
C GLY A 97 -0.33 28.74 -1.70
N ALA A 98 -0.14 30.05 -1.94
CA ALA A 98 -0.73 30.74 -3.07
C ALA A 98 0.31 30.95 -4.17
N LYS A 99 0.01 30.51 -5.40
CA LYS A 99 0.76 30.88 -6.60
C LYS A 99 -0.08 31.90 -7.37
N THR A 100 0.50 33.06 -7.68
CA THR A 100 -0.23 34.21 -8.23
C THR A 100 -0.86 33.97 -9.59
N GLU A 101 -0.33 33.02 -10.37
CA GLU A 101 -0.85 32.69 -11.70
C GLU A 101 -2.09 31.79 -11.64
N PHE A 102 -2.25 30.98 -10.61
CA PHE A 102 -3.31 29.98 -10.57
C PHE A 102 -4.58 30.48 -9.88
N ASP A 103 -5.72 30.12 -10.47
CA ASP A 103 -7.03 30.38 -9.91
C ASP A 103 -7.49 29.32 -8.90
N LYS A 104 -6.62 28.37 -8.56
CA LYS A 104 -6.81 27.28 -7.60
C LYS A 104 -5.43 26.81 -7.06
N PRO A 105 -5.37 26.00 -5.99
CA PRO A 105 -4.14 25.35 -5.56
C PRO A 105 -3.46 24.55 -6.68
N ALA A 106 -2.13 24.54 -6.71
CA ALA A 106 -1.35 23.91 -7.78
C ALA A 106 -1.64 22.40 -7.88
N CYS A 107 -1.80 21.73 -6.75
CA CYS A 107 -2.19 20.31 -6.70
C CYS A 107 -3.53 19.98 -7.39
N LEU A 108 -4.41 20.96 -7.59
CA LEU A 108 -5.70 20.77 -8.28
C LEU A 108 -5.62 21.05 -9.78
N LEU A 109 -4.43 21.34 -10.32
CA LEU A 109 -4.23 21.48 -11.75
C LEU A 109 -4.37 20.12 -12.45
N PRO A 110 -5.07 20.08 -13.61
CA PRO A 110 -5.29 18.83 -14.33
C PRO A 110 -4.00 18.36 -15.02
N ILE A 111 -3.71 17.07 -14.89
CA ILE A 111 -2.72 16.34 -15.66
C ILE A 111 -3.46 15.23 -16.41
N LYS A 112 -3.82 15.50 -17.67
CA LYS A 112 -4.64 14.60 -18.50
C LYS A 112 -5.98 14.28 -17.82
N ASP A 113 -6.18 13.04 -17.40
CA ASP A 113 -7.44 12.51 -16.87
C ASP A 113 -7.51 12.54 -15.33
N THR A 114 -6.50 13.12 -14.66
CA THR A 114 -6.42 13.23 -13.20
C THR A 114 -5.85 14.58 -12.78
N THR A 115 -5.83 14.90 -11.50
CA THR A 115 -5.09 16.03 -10.91
C THR A 115 -3.76 15.58 -10.28
N LEU A 116 -2.87 16.54 -10.01
CA LEU A 116 -1.65 16.28 -9.22
C LEU A 116 -1.98 15.64 -7.86
N LEU A 117 -3.03 16.14 -7.20
CA LEU A 117 -3.45 15.69 -5.89
C LEU A 117 -3.97 14.25 -5.91
N GLU A 118 -4.91 13.94 -6.80
CA GLU A 118 -5.48 12.60 -6.93
C GLU A 118 -4.40 11.57 -7.27
N ARG A 119 -3.46 11.92 -8.16
CA ARG A 119 -2.32 11.07 -8.46
C ARG A 119 -1.44 10.83 -7.24
N THR A 120 -1.10 11.88 -6.50
CA THR A 120 -0.28 11.78 -5.29
C THR A 120 -0.97 10.92 -4.23
N ILE A 121 -2.27 11.11 -4.00
CA ILE A 121 -3.07 10.29 -3.08
C ILE A 121 -3.06 8.82 -3.52
N GLY A 122 -3.30 8.55 -4.80
CA GLY A 122 -3.27 7.19 -5.33
C GLY A 122 -1.91 6.50 -5.13
N ILE A 123 -0.79 7.22 -5.28
CA ILE A 123 0.56 6.70 -5.00
C ILE A 123 0.72 6.39 -3.50
N LEU A 124 0.25 7.27 -2.62
CA LEU A 124 0.33 7.08 -1.16
C LEU A 124 -0.50 5.88 -0.70
N GLU A 125 -1.75 5.79 -1.14
CA GLU A 125 -2.64 4.66 -0.85
C GLU A 125 -2.07 3.35 -1.40
N ASN A 126 -1.50 3.39 -2.61
CA ASN A 126 -0.83 2.23 -3.19
C ASN A 126 0.35 1.71 -2.38
N ASN A 127 0.99 2.59 -1.62
CA ASN A 127 2.09 2.29 -0.69
C ASN A 127 1.61 2.04 0.75
N GLY A 128 0.30 1.88 0.96
CA GLY A 128 -0.27 1.48 2.24
C GLY A 128 -0.35 2.60 3.27
N ILE A 129 -0.38 3.87 2.82
CA ILE A 129 -0.73 5.02 3.67
C ILE A 129 -2.24 4.98 3.93
N GLU A 130 -2.60 5.03 5.21
CA GLU A 130 -3.98 4.89 5.69
C GLU A 130 -4.55 6.23 6.18
N LYS A 131 -3.69 7.24 6.35
CA LYS A 131 -4.07 8.56 6.87
C LYS A 131 -3.33 9.67 6.13
N ILE A 132 -4.05 10.53 5.41
CA ILE A 132 -3.49 11.62 4.61
C ILE A 132 -3.97 12.94 5.18
N ILE A 133 -3.04 13.77 5.65
CA ILE A 133 -3.35 15.08 6.22
C ILE A 133 -3.02 16.14 5.17
N ILE A 134 -4.04 16.83 4.66
CA ILE A 134 -3.87 17.88 3.65
C ILE A 134 -3.99 19.23 4.33
N VAL A 135 -2.90 20.00 4.35
CA VAL A 135 -2.89 21.34 4.94
C VAL A 135 -3.32 22.35 3.88
N THR A 136 -4.50 22.95 4.03
CA THR A 136 -5.08 23.89 3.07
C THR A 136 -4.96 25.34 3.53
N GLY A 137 -5.11 26.28 2.60
CA GLY A 137 -4.99 27.70 2.86
C GLY A 137 -5.58 28.50 1.70
N TYR A 138 -4.75 28.80 0.70
CA TYR A 138 -5.21 29.45 -0.54
C TYR A 138 -6.38 28.68 -1.17
N LYS A 139 -7.51 29.37 -1.37
CA LYS A 139 -8.72 28.84 -2.03
C LYS A 139 -9.11 27.44 -1.57
N LYS A 140 -9.12 27.21 -0.25
CA LYS A 140 -9.46 25.92 0.37
C LYS A 140 -10.81 25.36 -0.08
N GLU A 141 -11.73 26.22 -0.49
CA GLU A 141 -13.06 25.83 -0.99
C GLU A 141 -12.97 25.02 -2.29
N ALA A 142 -11.87 25.11 -3.04
CA ALA A 142 -11.69 24.31 -4.26
C ALA A 142 -11.53 22.80 -3.96
N PHE A 143 -11.06 22.43 -2.77
CA PHE A 143 -11.01 21.03 -2.35
C PHE A 143 -12.41 20.47 -2.06
N ASP A 144 -13.36 21.36 -1.70
CA ASP A 144 -14.73 20.97 -1.42
C ASP A 144 -15.51 20.57 -2.67
N GLU A 145 -15.04 20.93 -3.87
CA GLU A 145 -15.68 20.61 -5.14
C GLU A 145 -15.35 19.19 -5.64
N ILE A 146 -14.43 18.49 -4.97
CA ILE A 146 -13.93 17.18 -5.39
C ILE A 146 -14.52 16.08 -4.48
N ASN A 147 -15.62 15.47 -4.92
CA ASN A 147 -16.35 14.45 -4.13
C ASN A 147 -15.45 13.28 -3.70
N SER A 148 -14.58 12.82 -4.59
CA SER A 148 -13.64 11.71 -4.31
C SER A 148 -12.73 11.98 -3.11
N LEU A 149 -12.37 13.25 -2.85
CA LEU A 149 -11.57 13.62 -1.69
C LEU A 149 -12.40 13.75 -0.42
N LYS A 150 -13.66 14.21 -0.53
CA LYS A 150 -14.57 14.39 0.61
C LYS A 150 -15.08 13.08 1.19
N GLU A 151 -15.35 12.11 0.34
CA GLU A 151 -15.91 10.82 0.72
C GLU A 151 -14.82 9.87 1.26
N ASN A 152 -13.55 10.15 0.96
CA ASN A 152 -12.42 9.35 1.42
C ASN A 152 -12.11 9.59 2.91
N LYS A 153 -12.46 8.60 3.74
CA LYS A 153 -12.27 8.61 5.20
C LYS A 153 -10.79 8.68 5.62
N ALA A 154 -9.84 8.35 4.75
CA ALA A 154 -8.41 8.46 5.03
C ALA A 154 -7.91 9.92 5.02
N ILE A 155 -8.65 10.84 4.39
CA ILE A 155 -8.23 12.23 4.17
C ILE A 155 -8.72 13.13 5.30
N HIS A 156 -7.80 13.94 5.83
CA HIS A 156 -8.06 14.94 6.86
C HIS A 156 -7.56 16.31 6.42
N PHE A 157 -8.49 17.25 6.24
CA PHE A 157 -8.16 18.63 5.93
C PHE A 157 -7.82 19.43 7.19
N VAL A 158 -6.72 20.18 7.14
CA VAL A 158 -6.29 21.11 8.20
C VAL A 158 -6.03 22.48 7.60
N GLU A 159 -6.68 23.52 8.11
CA GLU A 159 -6.50 24.87 7.57
C GLU A 159 -5.33 25.61 8.23
N ASN A 160 -4.46 26.23 7.43
CA ASN A 160 -3.58 27.33 7.85
C ASN A 160 -4.21 28.67 7.42
N PRO A 161 -4.94 29.37 8.32
CA PRO A 161 -5.61 30.62 7.97
C PRO A 161 -4.64 31.79 7.74
N LYS A 162 -3.35 31.62 8.07
CA LYS A 162 -2.30 32.63 7.91
C LYS A 162 -1.35 32.31 6.76
N TYR A 163 -1.73 31.43 5.84
CA TYR A 163 -0.88 30.97 4.72
C TYR A 163 -0.20 32.12 3.95
N LEU A 164 -0.89 33.26 3.77
CA LEU A 164 -0.34 34.43 3.05
C LEU A 164 0.86 35.08 3.74
N TRP A 165 0.96 34.93 5.06
CA TRP A 165 1.95 35.62 5.91
C TRP A 165 2.89 34.63 6.62
N THR A 166 2.90 33.37 6.19
CA THR A 166 3.68 32.31 6.83
C THR A 166 4.34 31.38 5.82
N GLY A 167 5.47 30.79 6.20
CA GLY A 167 6.18 29.80 5.39
C GLY A 167 5.66 28.38 5.63
N SER A 168 6.21 27.41 4.89
CA SER A 168 5.76 26.01 4.90
C SER A 168 5.85 25.33 6.28
N MET A 169 6.77 25.77 7.16
CA MET A 169 6.85 25.25 8.53
C MET A 169 5.61 25.59 9.36
N ALA A 170 5.01 26.77 9.15
CA ALA A 170 3.81 27.15 9.88
C ALA A 170 2.60 26.30 9.47
N SER A 171 2.49 25.98 8.18
CA SER A 171 1.50 25.04 7.66
C SER A 171 1.69 23.65 8.26
N LEU A 172 2.93 23.14 8.28
CA LEU A 172 3.24 21.87 8.93
C LEU A 172 2.89 21.88 10.43
N ALA A 173 3.19 22.96 11.15
CA ALA A 173 2.86 23.11 12.57
C ALA A 173 1.34 23.17 12.84
N ALA A 174 0.54 23.71 11.92
CA ALA A 174 -0.92 23.73 12.02
C ALA A 174 -1.49 22.30 12.08
N ALA A 175 -0.86 21.34 11.41
CA ALA A 175 -1.24 19.93 11.42
C ALA A 175 -0.79 19.15 12.68
N SER A 176 -0.14 19.79 13.66
CA SER A 176 0.44 19.11 14.83
C SER A 176 -0.53 18.26 15.66
N GLN A 177 -1.82 18.61 15.70
CA GLN A 177 -2.83 17.82 16.42
C GLN A 177 -3.23 16.54 15.66
N HIS A 178 -3.01 16.50 14.35
CA HIS A 178 -3.40 15.37 13.49
C HIS A 178 -2.25 14.41 13.25
N ILE A 179 -0.99 14.88 13.31
CA ILE A 179 0.21 14.07 13.12
C ILE A 179 0.53 13.33 14.41
N THR A 180 0.43 12.00 14.38
CA THR A 180 0.55 11.14 15.59
C THR A 180 1.70 10.13 15.51
N ASP A 181 2.24 9.89 14.32
CA ASP A 181 3.33 8.95 14.08
C ASP A 181 4.40 9.48 13.10
N ASP A 182 5.30 8.63 12.61
CA ASP A 182 6.19 8.86 11.47
C ASP A 182 5.36 9.08 10.21
N PHE A 183 5.77 10.02 9.35
CA PHE A 183 5.06 10.36 8.11
C PHE A 183 6.00 10.63 6.95
N ILE A 184 5.44 10.57 5.75
CA ILE A 184 6.01 11.21 4.57
C ILE A 184 5.38 12.59 4.38
N LEU A 185 6.21 13.61 4.18
CA LEU A 185 5.83 14.99 3.85
C LEU A 185 5.99 15.19 2.35
N LEU A 186 5.01 15.83 1.72
CA LEU A 186 5.04 16.22 0.31
C LEU A 186 4.56 17.66 0.15
N GLU A 187 5.15 18.39 -0.78
CA GLU A 187 4.61 19.66 -1.29
C GLU A 187 3.59 19.40 -2.41
N ASP A 188 2.67 20.34 -2.62
CA ASP A 188 1.46 20.11 -3.43
C ASP A 188 1.66 20.36 -4.93
N ASP A 189 2.74 21.02 -5.32
CA ASP A 189 3.08 21.44 -6.68
C ASP A 189 4.04 20.47 -7.40
N ILE A 190 4.32 19.30 -6.83
CA ILE A 190 5.28 18.33 -7.37
C ILE A 190 4.59 17.22 -8.16
N LEU A 191 4.97 17.06 -9.43
CA LEU A 191 4.80 15.81 -10.16
C LEU A 191 6.02 14.91 -9.93
N ILE A 192 5.81 13.66 -9.51
CA ILE A 192 6.89 12.68 -9.33
C ILE A 192 6.48 11.26 -9.78
N GLU A 193 7.45 10.46 -10.21
CA GLU A 193 7.28 9.03 -10.48
C GLU A 193 6.97 8.21 -9.22
N GLU A 194 6.12 7.19 -9.36
CA GLU A 194 5.62 6.34 -8.27
C GLU A 194 6.77 5.63 -7.52
N SER A 195 7.78 5.13 -8.25
CA SER A 195 8.92 4.41 -7.68
C SER A 195 9.70 5.24 -6.66
N ALA A 196 9.76 6.56 -6.81
CA ALA A 196 10.50 7.42 -5.90
C ALA A 196 9.88 7.44 -4.48
N VAL A 197 8.54 7.45 -4.40
CA VAL A 197 7.81 7.39 -3.13
C VAL A 197 7.94 5.98 -2.52
N THR A 198 7.77 4.95 -3.34
CA THR A 198 7.91 3.54 -2.91
C THR A 198 9.30 3.28 -2.33
N GLU A 199 10.36 3.61 -3.07
CA GLU A 199 11.75 3.39 -2.67
C GLU A 199 12.10 4.20 -1.41
N LEU A 200 11.61 5.44 -1.28
CA LEU A 200 11.82 6.26 -0.09
C LEU A 200 11.17 5.65 1.17
N LEU A 201 9.93 5.17 1.04
CA LEU A 201 9.20 4.52 2.14
C LEU A 201 9.89 3.21 2.57
N ASP A 202 10.45 2.46 1.62
CA ASP A 202 11.15 1.20 1.89
C ASP A 202 12.53 1.35 2.55
N ARG A 203 13.12 2.55 2.51
CA ARG A 203 14.40 2.84 3.18
C ARG A 203 14.36 2.50 4.67
N GLU A 204 15.46 1.92 5.16
CA GLU A 204 15.62 1.62 6.59
C GLU A 204 15.70 2.89 7.43
N GLU A 205 16.25 3.99 6.91
CA GLU A 205 16.39 5.25 7.64
C GLU A 205 15.02 5.92 7.84
N ARG A 206 14.67 6.30 9.08
CA ARG A 206 13.34 6.94 9.39
C ARG A 206 13.27 8.40 9.00
N ASP A 207 14.41 9.08 9.02
CA ASP A 207 14.55 10.49 8.67
C ASP A 207 15.39 10.59 7.40
N CYS A 208 14.73 10.82 6.28
CA CYS A 208 15.35 10.68 4.96
C CYS A 208 14.82 11.72 3.97
N LEU A 209 15.71 12.56 3.44
CA LEU A 209 15.42 13.50 2.37
C LEU A 209 15.47 12.79 1.01
N LEU A 210 14.51 13.07 0.13
CA LEU A 210 14.61 12.65 -1.27
C LEU A 210 15.38 13.71 -2.07
N LEU A 211 16.47 13.27 -2.70
CA LEU A 211 17.34 14.11 -3.51
C LEU A 211 17.37 13.65 -4.97
N THR A 212 17.64 14.59 -5.86
CA THR A 212 17.89 14.34 -7.28
C THR A 212 19.03 15.20 -7.79
N LYS A 213 19.33 15.11 -9.09
CA LYS A 213 20.21 16.06 -9.77
C LYS A 213 19.53 17.41 -9.91
N GLU A 214 20.34 18.44 -10.02
CA GLU A 214 19.91 19.82 -10.19
C GLU A 214 19.01 19.99 -11.42
N SER A 215 17.86 20.62 -11.24
CA SER A 215 16.81 20.80 -12.24
C SER A 215 17.07 21.97 -13.19
N GLY A 216 17.79 22.99 -12.73
CA GLY A 216 17.99 24.25 -13.46
C GLY A 216 16.75 25.17 -13.39
N SER A 217 15.89 25.02 -12.37
CA SER A 217 14.66 25.81 -12.21
C SER A 217 14.90 27.26 -11.77
N GLY A 218 16.00 27.53 -11.06
CA GLY A 218 16.34 28.84 -10.51
C GLY A 218 15.81 29.09 -9.08
N ASP A 219 15.02 28.16 -8.51
CA ASP A 219 14.55 28.21 -7.13
C ASP A 219 14.92 26.94 -6.32
N GLU A 220 15.92 26.19 -6.81
CA GLU A 220 16.33 24.91 -6.24
C GLU A 220 16.80 25.03 -4.79
N ALA A 221 16.36 24.09 -3.94
CA ALA A 221 16.96 23.89 -2.63
C ALA A 221 18.16 22.93 -2.72
N PHE A 222 19.35 23.48 -2.89
CA PHE A 222 20.59 22.70 -2.98
C PHE A 222 21.02 22.13 -1.63
N ILE A 223 21.57 20.92 -1.66
CA ILE A 223 21.98 20.15 -0.48
C ILE A 223 23.48 19.88 -0.51
N GLU A 224 24.13 20.10 0.64
CA GLU A 224 25.48 19.63 0.92
C GLU A 224 25.41 18.52 1.98
N ILE A 225 26.09 17.41 1.72
CA ILE A 225 26.17 16.23 2.58
C ILE A 225 27.55 16.16 3.22
N GLN A 226 27.62 15.84 4.50
CA GLN A 226 28.88 15.54 5.18
C GLN A 226 28.71 14.29 6.03
N ASN A 227 29.68 13.37 5.97
CA ASN A 227 29.66 12.11 6.70
C ASN A 227 28.35 11.30 6.51
N ASN A 228 27.82 11.28 5.27
CA ASN A 228 26.54 10.64 4.88
C ASN A 228 25.26 11.26 5.46
N TYR A 229 25.33 12.45 6.06
CA TYR A 229 24.17 13.15 6.62
C TYR A 229 24.04 14.56 6.05
N LEU A 230 22.82 15.10 6.14
CA LEU A 230 22.54 16.49 5.80
C LEU A 230 23.50 17.43 6.55
N TYR A 231 24.17 18.31 5.82
CA TYR A 231 25.06 19.33 6.38
C TYR A 231 24.57 20.76 6.14
N LYS A 232 24.17 21.09 4.91
CA LYS A 232 23.58 22.38 4.56
C LYS A 232 22.42 22.23 3.57
N ILE A 233 21.50 23.20 3.65
CA ILE A 233 20.45 23.48 2.67
C ILE A 233 20.55 24.96 2.32
N SER A 234 20.59 25.30 1.03
CA SER A 234 20.48 26.70 0.59
C SER A 234 19.98 26.80 -0.83
N LYS A 235 19.18 27.84 -1.09
CA LYS A 235 18.83 28.28 -2.45
C LYS A 235 19.90 29.15 -3.10
N ASP A 236 20.84 29.66 -2.30
CA ASP A 236 21.99 30.42 -2.76
C ASP A 236 23.19 29.49 -2.89
N ILE A 237 23.50 29.13 -4.14
CA ILE A 237 24.61 28.25 -4.52
C ILE A 237 25.96 28.69 -3.93
N HIS A 238 26.14 30.00 -3.67
CA HIS A 238 27.38 30.54 -3.11
C HIS A 238 27.57 30.27 -1.61
N GLN A 239 26.56 29.74 -0.91
CA GLN A 239 26.64 29.36 0.49
C GLN A 239 27.12 27.92 0.72
N LEU A 240 27.20 27.14 -0.36
CA LEU A 240 27.59 25.73 -0.35
C LEU A 240 29.04 25.57 -0.82
N ASN A 241 29.76 24.64 -0.19
CA ASN A 241 31.11 24.27 -0.62
C ASN A 241 31.07 23.14 -1.67
N ARG A 242 29.96 22.39 -1.69
CA ARG A 242 29.69 21.31 -2.62
C ARG A 242 28.19 21.17 -2.83
N ILE A 243 27.79 20.78 -4.03
CA ILE A 243 26.40 20.47 -4.37
C ILE A 243 26.32 18.96 -4.53
N ASP A 244 25.60 18.31 -3.61
CA ASP A 244 25.38 16.87 -3.63
C ASP A 244 24.03 16.50 -4.24
N GLY A 245 23.14 17.47 -4.43
CA GLY A 245 21.86 17.30 -5.11
C GLY A 245 20.89 18.42 -4.79
N GLU A 246 19.70 18.29 -5.34
CA GLU A 246 18.53 19.14 -5.09
C GLU A 246 17.51 18.37 -4.28
N MET A 247 16.92 19.03 -3.28
CA MET A 247 15.81 18.48 -2.50
C MET A 247 14.50 18.60 -3.28
N THR A 248 13.76 17.50 -3.39
CA THR A 248 12.57 17.44 -4.26
C THR A 248 11.28 17.90 -3.59
N GLY A 249 11.32 18.41 -2.35
CA GLY A 249 10.12 18.70 -1.54
C GLY A 249 9.38 17.48 -0.98
N ILE A 250 9.99 16.27 -1.07
CA ILE A 250 9.46 15.05 -0.46
C ILE A 250 10.44 14.55 0.59
N THR A 251 9.95 14.37 1.83
CA THR A 251 10.80 13.99 2.96
C THR A 251 10.11 12.97 3.87
N LYS A 252 10.85 11.96 4.29
CA LYS A 252 10.41 11.00 5.30
C LYS A 252 10.83 11.47 6.69
N PHE A 253 9.87 11.61 7.60
CA PHE A 253 10.09 12.08 8.96
C PHE A 253 9.70 11.03 9.99
N SER A 254 10.56 10.84 10.96
CA SER A 254 10.15 10.29 12.24
C SER A 254 9.36 11.31 13.07
N TYR A 255 8.46 10.80 13.90
CA TYR A 255 7.72 11.64 14.84
C TYR A 255 8.64 12.40 15.82
N ASN A 256 9.83 11.86 16.13
CA ASN A 256 10.77 12.52 17.04
C ASN A 256 11.48 13.72 16.39
N ILE A 257 11.95 13.60 15.14
CA ILE A 257 12.50 14.79 14.43
C ILE A 257 11.43 15.85 14.30
N TYR A 258 10.21 15.46 13.95
CA TYR A 258 9.11 16.41 13.84
C TYR A 258 8.87 17.18 15.16
N LYS A 259 8.88 16.51 16.32
CA LYS A 259 8.79 17.19 17.62
C LYS A 259 9.95 18.15 17.89
N GLU A 260 11.17 17.81 17.49
CA GLU A 260 12.32 18.71 17.60
C GLU A 260 12.19 19.93 16.68
N MET A 261 11.65 19.75 15.47
CA MET A 261 11.32 20.85 14.57
C MET A 261 10.26 21.78 15.19
N LEU A 262 9.19 21.23 15.76
CA LEU A 262 8.19 22.03 16.49
C LEU A 262 8.79 22.77 17.69
N ARG A 263 9.70 22.12 18.43
CA ARG A 263 10.40 22.74 19.56
C ARG A 263 11.26 23.92 19.11
N CYS A 264 12.01 23.76 18.03
CA CYS A 264 12.81 24.82 17.41
C CYS A 264 11.90 25.97 16.94
N PHE A 265 10.83 25.64 16.21
CA PHE A 265 9.89 26.59 15.65
C PHE A 265 9.11 27.40 16.72
N LYS A 266 8.85 26.82 17.90
CA LYS A 266 8.15 27.52 19.01
C LYS A 266 8.83 28.83 19.43
N THR A 267 10.16 28.91 19.32
CA THR A 267 10.95 30.11 19.66
C THR A 267 11.29 30.97 18.45
N ASN A 268 10.94 30.53 17.24
CA ASN A 268 11.22 31.24 16.01
C ASN A 268 10.36 32.51 15.90
N LYS A 269 10.97 33.58 15.38
CA LYS A 269 10.31 34.88 15.17
C LYS A 269 10.08 35.22 13.71
N ASN A 270 10.66 34.47 12.77
CA ASN A 270 10.47 34.66 11.34
C ASN A 270 9.25 33.85 10.86
N PRO A 271 8.07 34.46 10.63
CA PRO A 271 6.88 33.71 10.25
C PRO A 271 7.01 33.05 8.86
N TYR A 272 7.91 33.54 8.00
CA TYR A 272 8.13 33.07 6.63
C TYR A 272 9.12 31.90 6.51
N VAL A 273 9.58 31.34 7.63
CA VAL A 273 10.54 30.23 7.58
C VAL A 273 9.87 28.97 7.02
N ASN A 274 10.53 28.34 6.05
CA ASN A 274 10.11 27.06 5.50
C ASN A 274 10.65 25.89 6.35
N TYR A 275 10.03 24.71 6.22
CA TYR A 275 10.36 23.57 7.07
C TYR A 275 11.78 23.05 6.86
N GLU A 276 12.35 23.17 5.65
CA GLU A 276 13.69 22.73 5.31
C GLU A 276 14.76 23.48 6.12
N TYR A 277 14.57 24.78 6.41
CA TYR A 277 15.51 25.54 7.23
C TYR A 277 15.42 25.19 8.72
N ILE A 278 14.22 24.86 9.21
CA ILE A 278 14.08 24.34 10.58
C ILE A 278 14.64 22.92 10.68
N LEU A 279 14.46 22.09 9.65
CA LEU A 279 15.09 20.78 9.55
C LEU A 279 16.61 20.92 9.54
N LEU A 280 17.17 21.89 8.81
CA LEU A 280 18.59 22.20 8.81
C LEU A 280 19.08 22.55 10.23
N ASP A 281 18.37 23.41 10.96
CA ASP A 281 18.72 23.76 12.34
C ASP A 281 18.70 22.54 13.27
N VAL A 282 17.70 21.66 13.15
CA VAL A 282 17.62 20.39 13.88
C VAL A 282 18.78 19.46 13.50
N SER A 283 19.11 19.40 12.20
CA SER A 283 20.16 18.52 11.66
C SER A 283 21.57 18.87 12.14
N ARG A 284 21.78 20.04 12.73
CA ARG A 284 23.09 20.43 13.32
C ARG A 284 23.48 19.52 14.48
N ILE A 285 22.51 18.98 15.20
CA ILE A 285 22.72 18.10 16.35
C ILE A 285 22.27 16.66 16.07
N ILE A 286 21.33 16.46 15.13
CA ILE A 286 20.69 15.17 14.86
C ILE A 286 21.02 14.70 13.44
N ASN A 287 21.28 13.41 13.29
CA ASN A 287 21.49 12.81 11.97
C ASN A 287 20.20 12.78 11.15
N VAL A 288 20.24 13.39 9.97
CA VAL A 288 19.20 13.29 8.93
C VAL A 288 19.84 12.68 7.69
N SER A 289 19.32 11.53 7.26
CA SER A 289 19.86 10.78 6.12
C SER A 289 19.27 11.29 4.81
N TYR A 290 19.74 10.77 3.69
CA TYR A 290 19.23 11.13 2.37
C TYR A 290 19.14 9.90 1.46
N TYR A 291 18.29 10.00 0.45
CA TYR A 291 18.21 9.05 -0.65
C TYR A 291 18.23 9.82 -1.96
N LYS A 292 19.23 9.54 -2.82
CA LYS A 292 19.41 10.25 -4.09
C LYS A 292 19.02 9.35 -5.26
N ILE A 293 18.09 9.82 -6.10
CA ILE A 293 17.71 9.20 -7.37
C ILE A 293 18.19 10.12 -8.51
N PRO A 294 19.35 9.87 -9.14
CA PRO A 294 19.93 10.81 -10.11
C PRO A 294 19.08 11.02 -11.37
N ASP A 295 18.35 10.00 -11.80
CA ASP A 295 17.55 10.03 -13.03
C ASP A 295 16.05 10.09 -12.74
N LEU A 296 15.68 10.73 -11.64
CA LEU A 296 14.29 10.94 -11.25
C LEU A 296 13.54 11.76 -12.30
N VAL A 297 12.39 11.27 -12.75
CA VAL A 297 11.46 12.07 -13.55
C VAL A 297 10.51 12.78 -12.60
N TRP A 298 10.68 14.09 -12.50
CA TRP A 298 9.87 14.95 -11.65
C TRP A 298 9.78 16.37 -12.24
N ALA A 299 8.86 17.17 -11.72
CA ALA A 299 8.75 18.59 -12.03
C ALA A 299 7.94 19.34 -10.95
N GLU A 300 8.30 20.60 -10.71
CA GLU A 300 7.54 21.56 -9.91
C GLU A 300 6.65 22.43 -10.81
N ILE A 301 5.44 22.74 -10.36
CA ILE A 301 4.45 23.53 -11.11
C ILE A 301 4.19 24.87 -10.42
N ASP A 302 5.01 25.86 -10.75
CA ASP A 302 4.89 27.25 -10.24
C ASP A 302 4.11 28.19 -11.14
N SER A 303 4.10 27.90 -12.44
CA SER A 303 3.56 28.75 -13.50
C SER A 303 2.77 27.93 -14.52
N TYR A 304 1.97 28.60 -15.35
CA TYR A 304 1.31 27.91 -16.46
C TYR A 304 2.31 27.34 -17.47
N GLU A 305 3.47 27.97 -17.66
CA GLU A 305 4.53 27.44 -18.52
C GLU A 305 5.04 26.08 -18.00
N HIS A 306 5.25 25.97 -16.68
CA HIS A 306 5.63 24.71 -16.05
C HIS A 306 4.53 23.66 -16.22
N HIS A 307 3.27 24.04 -16.00
CA HIS A 307 2.12 23.15 -16.18
C HIS A 307 2.03 22.60 -17.61
N PHE A 308 2.16 23.46 -18.63
CA PHE A 308 2.17 23.03 -20.04
C PHE A 308 3.32 22.07 -20.34
N LYS A 309 4.54 22.38 -19.88
CA LYS A 309 5.71 21.51 -20.03
C LYS A 309 5.50 20.15 -19.35
N VAL A 310 4.85 20.14 -18.19
CA VAL A 310 4.51 18.91 -17.48
C VAL A 310 3.57 18.05 -18.31
N VAL A 311 2.46 18.61 -18.78
CA VAL A 311 1.43 17.87 -19.52
C VAL A 311 1.95 17.36 -20.86
N ASP A 312 2.75 18.15 -21.58
CA ASP A 312 3.21 17.81 -22.93
C ASP A 312 4.45 16.90 -22.93
N LYS A 313 5.37 17.09 -21.97
CA LYS A 313 6.69 16.46 -21.99
C LYS A 313 6.98 15.57 -20.78
N VAL A 314 6.85 16.11 -19.56
CA VAL A 314 7.32 15.40 -18.36
C VAL A 314 6.42 14.21 -18.03
N TYR A 315 5.10 14.39 -18.07
CA TYR A 315 4.15 13.33 -17.74
C TYR A 315 4.22 12.13 -18.70
N PRO A 316 4.29 12.30 -20.04
CA PRO A 316 4.54 11.17 -20.94
C PRO A 316 5.88 10.46 -20.71
N MET A 317 6.94 11.19 -20.35
CA MET A 317 8.23 10.57 -19.99
C MET A 317 8.11 9.75 -18.71
N LEU A 318 7.42 10.28 -17.71
CA LEU A 318 7.14 9.62 -16.44
C LEU A 318 6.35 8.33 -16.67
N GLN A 319 5.27 8.36 -17.46
CA GLN A 319 4.45 7.18 -17.75
C GLN A 319 5.26 6.05 -18.39
N ARG A 320 6.17 6.37 -19.31
CA ARG A 320 7.06 5.37 -19.94
C ARG A 320 7.98 4.74 -18.89
N LYS A 321 8.62 5.56 -18.05
CA LYS A 321 9.53 5.07 -17.02
C LYS A 321 8.81 4.21 -15.97
N GLU A 322 7.60 4.59 -15.58
CA GLU A 322 6.77 3.80 -14.66
C GLU A 322 6.35 2.46 -15.27
N ALA A 323 6.03 2.42 -16.56
CA ALA A 323 5.74 1.17 -17.26
C ALA A 323 6.97 0.24 -17.28
N ASP A 324 8.15 0.78 -17.62
CA ASP A 324 9.41 0.03 -17.63
C ASP A 324 9.76 -0.50 -16.22
N PHE A 325 9.54 0.31 -15.19
CA PHE A 325 9.76 -0.08 -13.79
C PHE A 325 8.83 -1.23 -13.38
N LYS A 326 7.52 -1.10 -13.66
CA LYS A 326 6.51 -2.13 -13.35
C LYS A 326 6.79 -3.43 -14.10
N GLU A 327 7.22 -3.36 -15.36
CA GLU A 327 7.64 -4.54 -16.11
C GLU A 327 8.85 -5.21 -15.47
N ARG A 328 9.87 -4.42 -15.09
CA ARG A 328 11.07 -4.94 -14.43
C ARG A 328 10.78 -5.58 -13.08
N GLU A 329 9.94 -4.96 -12.25
CA GLU A 329 9.49 -5.55 -10.98
C GLU A 329 8.77 -6.89 -11.20
N LEU A 330 7.89 -6.95 -12.21
CA LEU A 330 7.21 -8.19 -12.55
C LEU A 330 8.19 -9.27 -13.01
N LYS A 331 9.15 -8.92 -13.89
CA LYS A 331 10.22 -9.83 -14.31
C LYS A 331 11.04 -10.33 -13.12
N GLN A 332 11.40 -9.45 -12.18
CA GLN A 332 12.12 -9.83 -10.96
C GLN A 332 11.29 -10.76 -10.06
N GLY A 333 10.00 -10.46 -9.88
CA GLY A 333 9.08 -11.30 -9.11
C GLY A 333 8.95 -12.71 -9.71
N LEU A 334 8.78 -12.80 -11.03
CA LEU A 334 8.74 -14.06 -11.77
C LEU A 334 10.07 -14.82 -11.68
N ALA A 335 11.19 -14.12 -11.89
CA ALA A 335 12.52 -14.70 -11.83
C ALA A 335 12.84 -15.28 -10.44
N SER A 336 12.52 -14.52 -9.39
CA SER A 336 12.66 -14.98 -8.01
C SER A 336 11.75 -16.17 -7.68
N ALA A 337 10.50 -16.15 -8.17
CA ALA A 337 9.53 -17.22 -7.93
C ALA A 337 9.99 -18.54 -8.56
N LEU A 338 10.46 -18.49 -9.80
CA LEU A 338 10.89 -19.66 -10.57
C LEU A 338 12.37 -20.03 -10.37
N LYS A 339 13.13 -19.22 -9.61
CA LYS A 339 14.58 -19.36 -9.39
C LYS A 339 15.39 -19.35 -10.70
N ILE A 340 15.03 -18.43 -11.60
CA ILE A 340 15.68 -18.20 -12.89
C ILE A 340 16.30 -16.80 -12.93
N THR A 341 17.01 -16.47 -14.01
CA THR A 341 17.52 -15.12 -14.24
C THR A 341 16.45 -14.21 -14.85
N ILE A 342 16.58 -12.89 -14.65
CA ILE A 342 15.62 -11.91 -15.18
C ILE A 342 15.55 -11.94 -16.72
N ASP A 343 16.69 -12.23 -17.37
CA ASP A 343 16.83 -12.25 -18.83
C ASP A 343 16.14 -13.45 -19.48
N GLU A 344 15.80 -14.48 -18.70
CA GLU A 344 15.01 -15.62 -19.18
C GLU A 344 13.54 -15.27 -19.39
N VAL A 345 13.04 -14.18 -18.81
CA VAL A 345 11.69 -13.65 -19.04
C VAL A 345 11.71 -12.71 -20.23
N THR A 346 11.40 -13.23 -21.42
CA THR A 346 11.60 -12.53 -22.69
C THR A 346 10.41 -11.65 -23.12
N SER A 347 9.19 -11.96 -22.69
CA SER A 347 8.01 -11.12 -22.96
C SER A 347 6.99 -11.19 -21.84
N ILE A 348 6.25 -10.09 -21.68
CA ILE A 348 5.11 -9.96 -20.76
C ILE A 348 4.01 -9.20 -21.51
N GLU A 349 2.83 -9.78 -21.57
CA GLU A 349 1.64 -9.20 -22.20
C GLU A 349 0.48 -9.25 -21.20
N ALA A 350 -0.28 -8.17 -21.07
CA ALA A 350 -1.44 -8.16 -20.19
C ALA A 350 -2.55 -9.07 -20.74
N LEU A 351 -3.22 -9.81 -19.86
CA LEU A 351 -4.43 -10.57 -20.14
C LEU A 351 -5.62 -9.91 -19.41
N GLY A 352 -6.84 -10.20 -19.86
CA GLY A 352 -8.06 -9.73 -19.18
C GLY A 352 -8.25 -10.34 -17.78
N GLY A 353 -9.22 -9.81 -17.03
CA GLY A 353 -9.57 -10.25 -15.67
C GLY A 353 -10.23 -9.11 -14.88
N LEU A 354 -11.15 -9.44 -13.96
CA LEU A 354 -11.89 -8.45 -13.17
C LEU A 354 -11.15 -8.04 -11.88
N THR A 355 -10.81 -9.03 -11.04
CA THR A 355 -10.22 -8.80 -9.71
C THR A 355 -8.70 -8.97 -9.68
N ASN A 356 -8.16 -9.76 -10.61
CA ASN A 356 -6.76 -10.18 -10.64
C ASN A 356 -6.00 -9.57 -11.83
N ARG A 357 -4.72 -9.26 -11.63
CA ARG A 357 -3.83 -8.81 -12.73
C ARG A 357 -3.22 -10.02 -13.41
N ASN A 358 -3.68 -10.33 -14.61
CA ASN A 358 -3.26 -11.47 -15.40
C ASN A 358 -2.27 -11.08 -16.48
N PHE A 359 -1.26 -11.91 -16.71
CA PHE A 359 -0.23 -11.70 -17.73
C PHE A 359 0.07 -13.00 -18.46
N LYS A 360 0.26 -12.92 -19.78
CA LYS A 360 0.95 -13.94 -20.56
C LYS A 360 2.43 -13.63 -20.51
N VAL A 361 3.24 -14.60 -20.09
CA VAL A 361 4.69 -14.43 -19.93
C VAL A 361 5.43 -15.51 -20.70
N THR A 362 6.47 -15.12 -21.44
CA THR A 362 7.34 -16.06 -22.14
C THR A 362 8.63 -16.23 -21.38
N ILE A 363 8.95 -17.47 -20.99
CA ILE A 363 10.12 -17.81 -20.21
C ILE A 363 10.85 -18.96 -20.89
N GLY A 364 12.11 -18.74 -21.28
CA GLY A 364 12.91 -19.76 -21.98
C GLY A 364 12.25 -20.29 -23.27
N GLY A 365 11.46 -19.46 -23.95
CA GLY A 365 10.70 -19.83 -25.16
C GLY A 365 9.42 -20.63 -24.93
N GLN A 366 8.99 -20.80 -23.67
CA GLN A 366 7.69 -21.41 -23.32
C GLN A 366 6.74 -20.34 -22.76
N GLU A 367 5.45 -20.50 -23.01
CA GLU A 367 4.42 -19.54 -22.60
C GLU A 367 3.72 -19.99 -21.30
N TYR A 368 3.54 -19.04 -20.39
CA TYR A 368 2.87 -19.22 -19.10
C TYR A 368 1.82 -18.12 -18.89
N ALA A 369 0.81 -18.40 -18.06
CA ALA A 369 -0.07 -17.38 -17.51
C ALA A 369 0.33 -17.10 -16.06
N ALA A 370 0.67 -15.84 -15.76
CA ALA A 370 0.99 -15.36 -14.43
C ALA A 370 -0.18 -14.51 -13.90
N ARG A 371 -0.59 -14.77 -12.66
CA ARG A 371 -1.64 -14.03 -11.94
C ARG A 371 -1.07 -13.42 -10.67
N ILE A 372 -1.26 -12.11 -10.53
CA ILE A 372 -0.99 -11.37 -9.30
C ILE A 372 -2.34 -11.02 -8.66
N PRO A 373 -2.57 -11.36 -7.38
CA PRO A 373 -3.81 -11.01 -6.69
C PRO A 373 -4.08 -9.50 -6.67
N GLY A 374 -5.35 -9.13 -6.72
CA GLY A 374 -5.80 -7.76 -6.45
C GLY A 374 -5.56 -7.34 -4.98
N LYS A 375 -5.26 -6.06 -4.76
CA LYS A 375 -5.04 -5.49 -3.42
C LYS A 375 -6.33 -5.61 -2.57
N GLY A 376 -6.19 -5.90 -1.27
CA GLY A 376 -7.30 -5.91 -0.32
C GLY A 376 -8.09 -7.22 -0.24
N THR A 377 -7.75 -8.20 -1.09
CA THR A 377 -8.38 -9.53 -1.10
C THR A 377 -7.89 -10.43 0.04
N GLU A 378 -6.85 -10.03 0.77
CA GLU A 378 -6.25 -10.82 1.85
C GLU A 378 -7.16 -10.98 3.07
N GLN A 379 -8.19 -10.14 3.21
CA GLN A 379 -9.10 -10.15 4.37
C GLN A 379 -10.06 -11.35 4.36
N TYR A 380 -10.39 -11.89 3.18
CA TYR A 380 -11.40 -12.94 3.03
C TYR A 380 -10.96 -14.10 2.13
N ILE A 381 -9.79 -14.02 1.47
CA ILE A 381 -9.25 -15.11 0.63
C ILE A 381 -8.00 -15.72 1.25
N ASN A 382 -8.05 -17.03 1.53
CA ASN A 382 -6.91 -17.79 2.02
C ASN A 382 -6.05 -18.32 0.88
N ARG A 383 -4.91 -17.67 0.62
CA ARG A 383 -3.96 -18.04 -0.45
C ARG A 383 -3.25 -19.36 -0.22
N TYR A 384 -3.18 -19.86 1.01
CA TYR A 384 -2.62 -21.18 1.30
C TYR A 384 -3.57 -22.30 0.87
N ASP A 385 -4.87 -22.14 1.13
CA ASP A 385 -5.89 -23.09 0.71
C ASP A 385 -6.05 -23.09 -0.81
N GLU A 386 -6.09 -21.91 -1.44
CA GLU A 386 -6.15 -21.78 -2.89
C GLU A 386 -5.00 -22.51 -3.59
N LYS A 387 -3.78 -22.40 -3.03
CA LYS A 387 -2.61 -23.10 -3.56
C LYS A 387 -2.84 -24.62 -3.59
N ILE A 388 -3.23 -25.20 -2.46
CA ILE A 388 -3.43 -26.65 -2.33
C ILE A 388 -4.52 -27.11 -3.29
N ASN A 389 -5.64 -26.39 -3.33
CA ASN A 389 -6.77 -26.75 -4.17
C ASN A 389 -6.40 -26.64 -5.67
N SER A 390 -5.65 -25.60 -6.06
CA SER A 390 -5.14 -25.43 -7.43
C SER A 390 -4.20 -26.56 -7.86
N GLU A 391 -3.35 -27.05 -6.96
CA GLU A 391 -2.45 -28.19 -7.22
C GLU A 391 -3.23 -29.50 -7.39
N ILE A 392 -4.25 -29.73 -6.55
CA ILE A 392 -5.14 -30.91 -6.67
C ILE A 392 -5.87 -30.90 -8.01
N THR A 393 -6.52 -29.79 -8.36
CA THR A 393 -7.32 -29.67 -9.59
C THR A 393 -6.47 -29.70 -10.86
N SER A 394 -5.21 -29.27 -10.76
CA SER A 394 -4.20 -29.45 -11.81
C SER A 394 -3.90 -30.94 -12.04
N ARG A 395 -3.75 -31.75 -10.97
CA ARG A 395 -3.55 -33.21 -11.11
C ARG A 395 -4.76 -33.93 -11.69
N LEU A 396 -5.97 -33.45 -11.39
CA LEU A 396 -7.22 -33.96 -11.99
C LEU A 396 -7.39 -33.56 -13.46
N GLY A 397 -6.52 -32.71 -13.99
CA GLY A 397 -6.60 -32.19 -15.36
C GLY A 397 -7.77 -31.25 -15.59
N ILE A 398 -8.30 -30.66 -14.52
CA ILE A 398 -9.39 -29.67 -14.54
C ILE A 398 -8.82 -28.25 -14.62
N ASN A 399 -7.78 -27.97 -13.83
CA ASN A 399 -7.05 -26.71 -13.84
C ASN A 399 -5.80 -26.85 -14.75
N PRO A 400 -5.29 -25.77 -15.36
CA PRO A 400 -4.01 -25.81 -16.06
C PRO A 400 -2.88 -26.22 -15.14
N GLU A 401 -1.80 -26.74 -15.73
CA GLU A 401 -0.62 -27.19 -15.00
C GLU A 401 -0.03 -26.06 -14.15
N VAL A 402 -0.07 -26.22 -12.83
CA VAL A 402 0.50 -25.24 -11.88
C VAL A 402 2.01 -25.41 -11.82
N ILE A 403 2.73 -24.38 -12.29
CA ILE A 403 4.20 -24.35 -12.30
C ILE A 403 4.72 -23.77 -10.99
N TYR A 404 4.04 -22.74 -10.48
CA TYR A 404 4.39 -22.09 -9.23
C TYR A 404 3.15 -21.47 -8.58
N PHE A 405 3.07 -21.57 -7.25
CA PHE A 405 2.09 -20.84 -6.46
C PHE A 405 2.70 -20.46 -5.10
N SER A 406 2.75 -19.16 -4.82
CA SER A 406 3.09 -18.62 -3.50
C SER A 406 1.87 -18.54 -2.58
N GLY A 407 1.81 -19.39 -1.55
CA GLY A 407 0.76 -19.30 -0.52
C GLY A 407 0.84 -18.06 0.38
N LYS A 408 1.90 -17.24 0.23
CA LYS A 408 2.09 -15.99 0.98
C LYS A 408 1.69 -14.76 0.18
N THR A 409 2.10 -14.69 -1.09
CA THR A 409 1.87 -13.52 -1.95
C THR A 409 0.73 -13.73 -2.95
N GLY A 410 0.23 -14.95 -3.08
CA GLY A 410 -0.80 -15.35 -4.05
C GLY A 410 -0.36 -15.31 -5.51
N LEU A 411 0.92 -15.02 -5.80
CA LEU A 411 1.49 -15.14 -7.15
C LEU A 411 1.34 -16.57 -7.64
N LYS A 412 0.61 -16.73 -8.75
CA LYS A 412 0.33 -18.01 -9.40
C LYS A 412 0.88 -17.98 -10.82
N ILE A 413 1.59 -19.02 -11.22
CA ILE A 413 2.12 -19.21 -12.57
C ILE A 413 1.65 -20.60 -13.03
N VAL A 414 0.89 -20.63 -14.12
CA VAL A 414 0.39 -21.85 -14.74
C VAL A 414 0.85 -21.93 -16.19
N LYS A 415 0.84 -23.12 -16.77
CA LYS A 415 1.08 -23.30 -18.20
C LYS A 415 0.02 -22.56 -19.02
N PHE A 416 0.46 -21.82 -20.04
CA PHE A 416 -0.47 -21.11 -20.92
C PHE A 416 -1.28 -22.10 -21.75
N ILE A 417 -2.56 -21.81 -21.95
CA ILE A 417 -3.45 -22.58 -22.82
C ILE A 417 -3.37 -21.94 -24.22
N PRO A 418 -2.78 -22.60 -25.22
CA PRO A 418 -2.73 -22.06 -26.57
C PRO A 418 -4.13 -22.05 -27.21
N ASP A 419 -4.38 -21.04 -28.05
CA ASP A 419 -5.64 -20.85 -28.79
C ASP A 419 -6.89 -20.95 -27.89
N ALA A 420 -6.78 -20.37 -26.69
CA ALA A 420 -7.79 -20.43 -25.67
C ALA A 420 -9.06 -19.66 -26.06
N GLU A 421 -10.22 -20.30 -25.89
CA GLU A 421 -11.55 -19.65 -25.95
C GLU A 421 -12.11 -19.56 -24.53
N THR A 422 -12.10 -18.37 -23.94
CA THR A 422 -12.81 -18.11 -22.67
C THR A 422 -14.31 -18.01 -22.93
N LEU A 423 -15.11 -18.74 -22.16
CA LEU A 423 -16.56 -18.66 -22.30
C LEU A 423 -17.09 -17.34 -21.72
N ASN A 424 -18.29 -16.97 -22.15
CA ASN A 424 -19.13 -15.94 -21.55
C ASN A 424 -20.52 -16.55 -21.34
N PRO A 425 -21.48 -15.87 -20.67
CA PRO A 425 -22.81 -16.43 -20.42
C PRO A 425 -23.46 -17.00 -21.70
N ARG A 426 -23.32 -16.31 -22.84
CA ARG A 426 -23.91 -16.74 -24.11
C ARG A 426 -23.24 -17.97 -24.72
N THR A 427 -21.91 -18.04 -24.72
CA THR A 427 -21.20 -19.23 -25.26
C THR A 427 -21.28 -20.40 -24.28
N GLY A 428 -21.41 -20.13 -22.99
CA GLY A 428 -21.59 -21.12 -21.92
C GLY A 428 -22.90 -21.88 -22.01
N THR A 429 -23.94 -21.33 -22.65
CA THR A 429 -25.23 -22.03 -22.85
C THR A 429 -25.26 -22.93 -24.09
N ARG A 430 -24.22 -22.92 -24.94
CA ARG A 430 -24.17 -23.84 -26.10
C ARG A 430 -24.13 -25.29 -25.61
N GLU A 431 -24.85 -26.18 -26.29
CA GLU A 431 -25.01 -27.59 -25.90
C GLU A 431 -23.67 -28.31 -25.70
N ASP A 432 -22.73 -28.13 -26.62
CA ASP A 432 -21.36 -28.69 -26.56
C ASP A 432 -20.61 -28.23 -25.31
N ASN A 433 -20.69 -26.94 -24.98
CA ASN A 433 -20.04 -26.36 -23.80
C ASN A 433 -20.73 -26.78 -22.50
N LEU A 434 -22.07 -26.78 -22.44
CA LEU A 434 -22.83 -27.25 -21.27
C LEU A 434 -22.47 -28.67 -20.89
N ILE A 435 -22.31 -29.55 -21.88
CA ILE A 435 -21.90 -30.93 -21.66
C ILE A 435 -20.50 -31.03 -21.05
N GLN A 436 -19.56 -30.21 -21.53
CA GLN A 436 -18.20 -30.17 -21.00
C GLN A 436 -18.14 -29.60 -19.58
N VAL A 437 -18.88 -28.53 -19.29
CA VAL A 437 -18.99 -27.94 -17.95
C VAL A 437 -19.55 -28.96 -16.95
N ALA A 438 -20.66 -29.64 -17.29
CA ALA A 438 -21.23 -30.68 -16.45
C ALA A 438 -20.23 -31.83 -16.22
N GLY A 439 -19.45 -32.18 -17.24
CA GLY A 439 -18.37 -33.17 -17.14
C GLY A 439 -17.23 -32.76 -16.21
N ILE A 440 -16.88 -31.47 -16.18
CA ILE A 440 -15.88 -30.92 -15.24
C ILE A 440 -16.40 -31.03 -13.80
N PHE A 441 -17.64 -30.59 -13.53
CA PHE A 441 -18.24 -30.71 -12.20
C PHE A 441 -18.34 -32.16 -11.76
N ASN A 442 -18.79 -33.06 -12.64
CA ASN A 442 -18.86 -34.48 -12.31
C ASN A 442 -17.48 -35.03 -11.92
N ARG A 443 -16.43 -34.70 -12.68
CA ARG A 443 -15.05 -35.13 -12.38
C ARG A 443 -14.52 -34.54 -11.07
N LEU A 444 -14.81 -33.28 -10.79
CA LEU A 444 -14.39 -32.62 -9.54
C LEU A 444 -15.11 -33.26 -8.33
N HIS A 445 -16.43 -33.30 -8.37
CA HIS A 445 -17.29 -33.72 -7.26
C HIS A 445 -17.16 -35.21 -6.96
N SER A 446 -16.79 -36.03 -7.95
CA SER A 446 -16.56 -37.48 -7.78
C SER A 446 -15.08 -37.87 -7.62
N SER A 447 -14.16 -36.89 -7.55
CA SER A 447 -12.72 -37.14 -7.51
C SER A 447 -12.24 -37.92 -6.28
N GLY A 448 -12.98 -37.86 -5.17
CA GLY A 448 -12.57 -38.39 -3.87
C GLY A 448 -11.46 -37.59 -3.19
N GLU A 449 -11.07 -36.45 -3.77
CA GLU A 449 -10.10 -35.52 -3.17
C GLU A 449 -10.72 -34.76 -1.99
N THR A 450 -9.88 -34.10 -1.20
CA THR A 450 -10.32 -33.28 -0.07
C THR A 450 -9.60 -31.95 -0.09
N PHE A 451 -10.37 -30.86 -0.17
CA PHE A 451 -9.87 -29.50 -0.02
C PHE A 451 -9.70 -29.15 1.46
N ASN A 452 -8.73 -28.29 1.77
CA ASN A 452 -8.39 -27.94 3.15
C ASN A 452 -9.47 -27.07 3.82
N ALA A 453 -10.05 -26.16 3.04
CA ALA A 453 -11.13 -25.29 3.48
C ALA A 453 -12.49 -25.96 3.32
N ARG A 454 -13.43 -25.62 4.22
CA ARG A 454 -14.87 -25.87 4.05
C ARG A 454 -15.54 -24.55 3.69
N PHE A 455 -16.45 -24.59 2.73
CA PHE A 455 -17.32 -23.47 2.43
C PHE A 455 -18.65 -23.68 3.16
N ASP A 456 -18.99 -22.78 4.08
CA ASP A 456 -20.28 -22.78 4.76
C ASP A 456 -20.99 -21.46 4.50
N VAL A 457 -22.12 -21.52 3.79
CA VAL A 457 -22.84 -20.33 3.37
C VAL A 457 -23.38 -19.52 4.55
N PHE A 458 -23.76 -20.15 5.66
CA PHE A 458 -24.32 -19.46 6.83
C PHE A 458 -23.24 -18.75 7.63
N GLU A 459 -22.06 -19.36 7.74
CA GLU A 459 -20.87 -18.69 8.29
C GLU A 459 -20.47 -17.49 7.41
N LYS A 460 -20.47 -17.66 6.08
CA LYS A 460 -20.14 -16.58 5.14
C LYS A 460 -21.14 -15.42 5.14
N ILE A 461 -22.44 -15.70 5.28
CA ILE A 461 -23.47 -14.67 5.49
C ILE A 461 -23.12 -13.83 6.72
N THR A 462 -22.80 -14.48 7.84
CA THR A 462 -22.47 -13.79 9.10
C THR A 462 -21.19 -12.95 8.98
N GLU A 463 -20.16 -13.50 8.31
CA GLU A 463 -18.89 -12.81 8.03
C GLU A 463 -19.12 -11.52 7.23
N TYR A 464 -19.82 -11.60 6.09
CA TYR A 464 -20.05 -10.44 5.22
C TYR A 464 -20.98 -9.40 5.85
N GLU A 465 -21.98 -9.80 6.63
CA GLU A 465 -22.81 -8.84 7.39
C GLU A 465 -22.02 -8.09 8.46
N THR A 466 -21.06 -8.75 9.11
CA THR A 466 -20.20 -8.11 10.10
C THR A 466 -19.36 -7.01 9.45
N ILE A 467 -18.74 -7.32 8.31
CA ILE A 467 -17.96 -6.34 7.54
C ILE A 467 -18.85 -5.21 7.01
N LEU A 468 -20.03 -5.53 6.47
CA LEU A 468 -21.01 -4.54 6.00
C LEU A 468 -21.39 -3.56 7.12
N ALA A 469 -21.62 -4.06 8.34
CA ALA A 469 -21.94 -3.24 9.50
C ALA A 469 -20.77 -2.34 9.92
N GLU A 470 -19.53 -2.85 9.92
CA GLU A 470 -18.33 -2.05 10.19
C GLU A 470 -18.14 -0.91 9.19
N LEU A 471 -18.52 -1.13 7.92
CA LEU A 471 -18.50 -0.12 6.87
C LEU A 471 -19.67 0.87 6.95
N ASN A 472 -20.67 0.61 7.81
CA ASN A 472 -21.96 1.32 7.87
C ASN A 472 -22.76 1.24 6.55
N GLY A 473 -22.71 0.08 5.89
CA GLY A 473 -23.48 -0.16 4.67
C GLY A 473 -24.97 -0.36 4.94
N GLU A 474 -25.80 0.00 3.97
CA GLU A 474 -27.25 -0.15 4.03
C GLU A 474 -27.69 -1.49 3.41
N VAL A 475 -28.80 -2.04 3.90
CA VAL A 475 -29.44 -3.24 3.35
C VAL A 475 -30.79 -2.88 2.72
N PHE A 476 -31.27 -3.72 1.80
CA PHE A 476 -32.58 -3.51 1.17
C PHE A 476 -33.74 -3.61 2.15
N GLU A 477 -34.84 -2.91 1.84
CA GLU A 477 -36.09 -3.07 2.56
C GLU A 477 -36.55 -4.54 2.51
N GLY A 478 -36.92 -5.10 3.66
CA GLY A 478 -37.31 -6.51 3.79
C GLY A 478 -36.14 -7.49 3.88
N HIS A 479 -34.88 -7.03 3.92
CA HIS A 479 -33.70 -7.88 4.10
C HIS A 479 -33.83 -8.81 5.31
N ASP A 480 -34.18 -8.28 6.49
CA ASP A 480 -34.31 -9.07 7.72
C ASP A 480 -35.39 -10.17 7.61
N GLN A 481 -36.47 -9.91 6.88
CA GLN A 481 -37.51 -10.90 6.64
C GLN A 481 -37.01 -12.03 5.74
N VAL A 482 -36.29 -11.70 4.66
CA VAL A 482 -35.69 -12.68 3.76
C VAL A 482 -34.63 -13.49 4.49
N LYS A 483 -33.77 -12.82 5.28
CA LYS A 483 -32.77 -13.47 6.14
C LYS A 483 -33.40 -14.49 7.07
N GLN A 484 -34.47 -14.10 7.78
CA GLN A 484 -35.18 -15.02 8.67
C GLN A 484 -35.68 -16.25 7.91
N GLN A 485 -36.25 -16.08 6.72
CA GLN A 485 -36.70 -17.19 5.88
C GLN A 485 -35.56 -18.08 5.40
N VAL A 486 -34.40 -17.51 5.08
CA VAL A 486 -33.18 -18.26 4.71
C VAL A 486 -32.67 -19.07 5.89
N LEU A 487 -32.58 -18.48 7.09
CA LEU A 487 -32.14 -19.16 8.30
C LEU A 487 -33.11 -20.25 8.77
N GLU A 488 -34.43 -20.10 8.53
CA GLU A 488 -35.41 -21.16 8.77
C GLU A 488 -35.13 -22.44 7.96
N LEU A 489 -34.45 -22.33 6.82
CA LEU A 489 -34.11 -23.47 5.96
C LEU A 489 -32.80 -24.15 6.38
N GLU A 490 -32.00 -23.54 7.26
CA GLU A 490 -30.68 -24.03 7.66
C GLU A 490 -30.73 -25.42 8.30
N GLU A 491 -31.60 -25.60 9.29
CA GLU A 491 -31.76 -26.88 9.99
C GLU A 491 -32.20 -27.99 9.05
N TYR A 492 -33.13 -27.70 8.15
CA TYR A 492 -33.58 -28.66 7.13
C TYR A 492 -32.44 -28.99 6.17
N TYR A 493 -31.73 -27.99 5.64
CA TYR A 493 -30.61 -28.19 4.73
C TYR A 493 -29.50 -29.04 5.35
N LYS A 494 -29.14 -28.78 6.62
CA LYS A 494 -28.17 -29.61 7.37
C LYS A 494 -28.68 -31.04 7.59
N SER A 495 -30.00 -31.23 7.75
CA SER A 495 -30.60 -32.55 7.94
C SER A 495 -30.54 -33.44 6.69
N LEU A 496 -30.38 -32.86 5.49
CA LEU A 496 -30.18 -33.62 4.24
C LEU A 496 -28.91 -34.46 4.26
N ASN A 497 -27.95 -34.13 5.15
CA ASN A 497 -26.69 -34.86 5.35
C ASN A 497 -25.93 -35.11 4.03
N VAL A 498 -25.89 -34.09 3.18
CA VAL A 498 -25.25 -34.11 1.86
C VAL A 498 -23.74 -34.34 2.06
N PRO A 499 -23.13 -35.33 1.40
CA PRO A 499 -21.68 -35.49 1.43
C PRO A 499 -21.00 -34.26 0.84
N LEU A 500 -20.14 -33.61 1.63
CA LEU A 500 -19.35 -32.50 1.14
C LEU A 500 -18.26 -33.03 0.20
N VAL A 501 -18.10 -32.36 -0.93
CA VAL A 501 -17.11 -32.69 -1.97
C VAL A 501 -16.31 -31.44 -2.35
N PRO A 502 -15.17 -31.58 -3.03
CA PRO A 502 -14.46 -30.42 -3.56
C PRO A 502 -15.35 -29.63 -4.52
N CYS A 503 -15.58 -28.35 -4.24
CA CYS A 503 -16.35 -27.44 -5.10
C CYS A 503 -15.51 -26.21 -5.45
N HIS A 504 -15.80 -25.62 -6.61
CA HIS A 504 -15.21 -24.37 -7.08
C HIS A 504 -15.75 -23.15 -6.31
N ASN A 505 -17.05 -23.19 -5.97
CA ASN A 505 -17.86 -22.18 -5.31
C ASN A 505 -18.12 -20.87 -6.08
N ASP A 506 -17.37 -20.59 -7.15
CA ASP A 506 -17.57 -19.42 -8.03
C ASP A 506 -17.43 -19.74 -9.55
N PRO A 507 -18.20 -20.69 -10.12
CA PRO A 507 -18.03 -21.11 -11.51
C PRO A 507 -18.72 -20.18 -12.51
N LEU A 508 -18.26 -18.93 -12.63
CA LEU A 508 -18.66 -18.02 -13.72
C LEU A 508 -18.32 -18.64 -15.09
N ALA A 509 -19.07 -18.30 -16.14
CA ALA A 509 -18.77 -18.79 -17.49
C ALA A 509 -17.35 -18.40 -17.91
N GLU A 510 -16.92 -17.21 -17.53
CA GLU A 510 -15.59 -16.63 -17.76
C GLU A 510 -14.44 -17.43 -17.12
N ASN A 511 -14.75 -18.27 -16.12
CA ASN A 511 -13.77 -19.16 -15.49
C ASN A 511 -13.56 -20.46 -16.27
N PHE A 512 -14.34 -20.70 -17.34
CA PHE A 512 -14.15 -21.84 -18.23
C PHE A 512 -13.36 -21.44 -19.49
N VAL A 513 -12.26 -22.13 -19.72
CA VAL A 513 -11.33 -21.85 -20.83
C VAL A 513 -11.18 -23.09 -21.70
N LYS A 514 -11.67 -23.03 -22.93
CA LYS A 514 -11.54 -24.09 -23.94
C LYS A 514 -10.16 -24.04 -24.58
N SER A 515 -9.58 -25.21 -24.83
CA SER A 515 -8.37 -25.42 -25.64
C SER A 515 -8.76 -26.28 -26.83
N GLY A 516 -9.11 -25.64 -27.94
CA GLY A 516 -9.79 -26.32 -29.04
C GLY A 516 -11.15 -26.88 -28.62
N GLU A 517 -11.65 -27.88 -29.34
CA GLU A 517 -13.00 -28.43 -29.12
C GLU A 517 -13.08 -29.52 -28.04
N GLU A 518 -11.96 -30.18 -27.72
CA GLU A 518 -11.96 -31.42 -26.91
C GLU A 518 -11.63 -31.22 -25.43
N LYS A 519 -11.04 -30.08 -25.07
CA LYS A 519 -10.56 -29.84 -23.71
C LYS A 519 -11.03 -28.51 -23.19
N MET A 520 -11.57 -28.53 -21.98
CA MET A 520 -11.97 -27.36 -21.23
C MET A 520 -11.28 -27.40 -19.86
N PHE A 521 -10.84 -26.23 -19.42
CA PHE A 521 -10.27 -26.01 -18.09
C PHE A 521 -11.21 -25.14 -17.28
N LEU A 522 -11.22 -25.33 -15.97
CA LEU A 522 -11.83 -24.45 -14.99
C LEU A 522 -10.71 -23.77 -14.21
N VAL A 523 -10.66 -22.44 -14.26
CA VAL A 523 -9.65 -21.60 -13.62
C VAL A 523 -10.26 -20.80 -12.46
N ASP A 524 -9.39 -20.11 -11.72
CA ASP A 524 -9.74 -19.20 -10.62
C ASP A 524 -10.36 -19.82 -9.35
N TRP A 525 -9.60 -20.73 -8.73
CA TRP A 525 -9.98 -21.51 -7.56
C TRP A 525 -9.97 -20.76 -6.21
N GLU A 526 -10.09 -19.44 -6.19
CA GLU A 526 -9.88 -18.65 -4.96
C GLU A 526 -10.96 -18.81 -3.88
N PHE A 527 -12.18 -19.20 -4.28
CA PHE A 527 -13.29 -19.51 -3.37
C PHE A 527 -13.45 -21.02 -3.10
N SER A 528 -12.56 -21.84 -3.65
CA SER A 528 -12.71 -23.30 -3.61
C SER A 528 -12.64 -23.87 -2.20
N GLY A 529 -13.47 -24.88 -1.93
CA GLY A 529 -13.57 -25.55 -0.63
C GLY A 529 -14.51 -26.75 -0.67
N MET A 530 -14.52 -27.53 0.40
CA MET A 530 -15.49 -28.61 0.58
C MET A 530 -16.89 -28.02 0.77
N ASN A 531 -17.83 -28.37 -0.11
CA ASN A 531 -19.20 -27.84 -0.10
C ASN A 531 -20.21 -28.88 -0.63
N ASP A 532 -21.49 -28.53 -0.62
CA ASP A 532 -22.54 -29.22 -1.37
C ASP A 532 -22.23 -29.15 -2.88
N PRO A 533 -22.19 -30.28 -3.61
CA PRO A 533 -21.96 -30.29 -5.05
C PRO A 533 -22.98 -29.46 -5.87
N LEU A 534 -24.22 -29.33 -5.37
CA LEU A 534 -25.26 -28.56 -6.06
C LEU A 534 -25.10 -27.05 -5.87
N TRP A 535 -24.17 -26.59 -5.03
CA TRP A 535 -23.76 -25.19 -5.02
C TRP A 535 -23.17 -24.76 -6.36
N ASP A 536 -22.17 -25.49 -6.88
CA ASP A 536 -21.53 -25.19 -8.17
C ASP A 536 -22.52 -25.28 -9.34
N VAL A 537 -23.42 -26.27 -9.27
CA VAL A 537 -24.48 -26.44 -10.27
C VAL A 537 -25.46 -25.27 -10.24
N ALA A 538 -25.92 -24.87 -9.04
CA ALA A 538 -26.79 -23.72 -8.86
C ALA A 538 -26.13 -22.41 -9.32
N ALA A 539 -24.85 -22.23 -8.97
CA ALA A 539 -24.05 -21.10 -9.38
C ALA A 539 -24.00 -21.01 -10.89
N TYR A 540 -23.51 -22.04 -11.59
CA TYR A 540 -23.39 -21.99 -13.05
C TYR A 540 -24.73 -21.73 -13.75
N ILE A 541 -25.83 -22.34 -13.27
CA ILE A 541 -27.18 -22.09 -13.81
C ILE A 541 -27.57 -20.61 -13.72
N ILE A 542 -27.30 -19.99 -12.56
CA ILE A 542 -27.64 -18.59 -12.31
C ILE A 542 -26.73 -17.66 -13.12
N GLU A 543 -25.42 -17.88 -13.08
CA GLU A 543 -24.42 -16.98 -13.67
C GLU A 543 -24.41 -17.03 -15.20
N ALA A 544 -24.67 -18.21 -15.78
CA ALA A 544 -24.82 -18.36 -17.23
C ALA A 544 -26.26 -18.07 -17.73
N GLU A 545 -27.16 -17.68 -16.83
CA GLU A 545 -28.58 -17.38 -17.12
C GLU A 545 -29.30 -18.49 -17.91
N LEU A 546 -29.10 -19.75 -17.53
CA LEU A 546 -29.64 -20.87 -18.29
C LEU A 546 -31.18 -20.83 -18.35
N SER A 547 -31.72 -21.01 -19.54
CA SER A 547 -33.15 -21.23 -19.74
C SER A 547 -33.60 -22.56 -19.13
N PRO A 548 -34.91 -22.77 -18.88
CA PRO A 548 -35.40 -24.05 -18.35
C PRO A 548 -35.03 -25.28 -19.18
N ALA A 549 -34.86 -25.12 -20.50
CA ALA A 549 -34.43 -26.21 -21.38
C ALA A 549 -32.93 -26.52 -21.22
N GLU A 550 -32.09 -25.48 -21.12
CA GLU A 550 -30.65 -25.60 -20.89
C GLU A 550 -30.36 -26.14 -19.50
N GLU A 551 -31.06 -25.67 -18.45
CA GLU A 551 -30.97 -26.22 -17.09
C GLU A 551 -31.32 -27.71 -17.07
N LYS A 552 -32.42 -28.11 -17.74
CA LYS A 552 -32.80 -29.53 -17.83
C LYS A 552 -31.72 -30.38 -18.49
N LEU A 553 -31.15 -29.91 -19.60
CA LEU A 553 -30.05 -30.60 -20.29
C LEU A 553 -28.82 -30.71 -19.37
N PHE A 554 -28.44 -29.61 -18.73
CA PHE A 554 -27.29 -29.53 -17.84
C PHE A 554 -27.40 -30.51 -16.66
N LEU A 555 -28.56 -30.55 -16.01
CA LEU A 555 -28.83 -31.46 -14.89
C LEU A 555 -28.85 -32.93 -15.35
N LEU A 556 -29.45 -33.23 -16.50
CA LEU A 556 -29.41 -34.59 -17.05
C LEU A 556 -27.98 -35.04 -17.31
N GLN A 557 -27.11 -34.15 -17.80
CA GLN A 557 -25.71 -34.48 -18.01
C GLN A 557 -24.95 -34.64 -16.69
N TYR A 558 -25.15 -33.74 -15.73
CA TYR A 558 -24.48 -33.79 -14.44
C TYR A 558 -24.83 -35.06 -13.62
N PHE A 559 -26.11 -35.44 -13.63
CA PHE A 559 -26.64 -36.61 -12.90
C PHE A 559 -26.65 -37.91 -13.74
N ASN A 560 -25.99 -37.95 -14.90
CA ASN A 560 -25.94 -39.13 -15.78
C ASN A 560 -27.34 -39.68 -16.15
N GLY A 561 -28.29 -38.80 -16.41
CA GLY A 561 -29.60 -39.10 -17.00
C GLY A 561 -30.77 -39.21 -16.03
N SER A 562 -30.56 -39.15 -14.70
CA SER A 562 -31.63 -39.29 -13.71
C SER A 562 -31.60 -38.18 -12.66
N VAL A 563 -32.56 -37.25 -12.73
CA VAL A 563 -32.74 -36.16 -11.76
C VAL A 563 -33.94 -36.46 -10.87
N THR A 564 -33.74 -36.54 -9.55
CA THR A 564 -34.83 -36.82 -8.59
C THR A 564 -35.49 -35.53 -8.06
N ALA A 565 -36.65 -35.67 -7.40
CA ALA A 565 -37.32 -34.52 -6.77
C ALA A 565 -36.48 -33.93 -5.63
N GLU A 566 -35.76 -34.78 -4.89
CA GLU A 566 -34.85 -34.37 -3.82
C GLU A 566 -33.69 -33.56 -4.38
N ASN A 567 -33.12 -33.96 -5.53
CA ASN A 567 -32.08 -33.18 -6.19
C ASN A 567 -32.59 -31.80 -6.62
N GLN A 568 -33.82 -31.70 -7.13
CA GLN A 568 -34.42 -30.42 -7.51
C GLN A 568 -34.68 -29.53 -6.30
N GLN A 569 -35.14 -30.11 -5.18
CA GLN A 569 -35.33 -29.37 -3.93
C GLN A 569 -34.00 -28.83 -3.39
N GLN A 570 -32.97 -29.67 -3.32
CA GLN A 570 -31.63 -29.29 -2.88
C GLN A 570 -31.00 -28.23 -3.80
N LEU A 571 -31.20 -28.33 -5.12
CA LEU A 571 -30.75 -27.33 -6.08
C LEU A 571 -31.43 -25.98 -5.83
N LEU A 572 -32.75 -25.97 -5.59
CA LEU A 572 -33.50 -24.75 -5.29
C LEU A 572 -33.03 -24.08 -4.00
N LEU A 573 -32.72 -24.86 -2.96
CA LEU A 573 -32.12 -24.35 -1.72
C LEU A 573 -30.77 -23.67 -1.99
N ASN A 574 -29.88 -24.34 -2.73
CA ASN A 574 -28.59 -23.76 -3.10
C ASN A 574 -28.74 -22.47 -3.92
N LYS A 575 -29.69 -22.40 -4.87
CA LYS A 575 -30.00 -21.16 -5.62
C LYS A 575 -30.43 -20.01 -4.69
N ILE A 576 -31.25 -20.29 -3.68
CA ILE A 576 -31.69 -19.29 -2.69
C ILE A 576 -30.50 -18.77 -1.88
N PHE A 577 -29.69 -19.69 -1.32
CA PHE A 577 -28.56 -19.34 -0.46
C PHE A 577 -27.49 -18.57 -1.22
N LEU A 578 -27.21 -18.97 -2.46
CA LEU A 578 -26.25 -18.31 -3.34
C LEU A 578 -26.65 -16.86 -3.62
N ASP A 579 -27.87 -16.62 -4.07
CA ASP A 579 -28.32 -15.26 -4.36
C ASP A 579 -28.37 -14.38 -3.12
N PHE A 580 -28.76 -14.93 -1.97
CA PHE A 580 -28.77 -14.18 -0.72
C PHE A 580 -27.34 -13.82 -0.26
N LEU A 581 -26.40 -14.77 -0.29
CA LEU A 581 -25.00 -14.50 0.06
C LEU A 581 -24.38 -13.43 -0.84
N TRP A 582 -24.54 -13.56 -2.16
CA TRP A 582 -23.96 -12.61 -3.11
C TRP A 582 -24.64 -11.24 -3.11
N THR A 583 -25.88 -11.15 -2.62
CA THR A 583 -26.51 -9.86 -2.31
C THR A 583 -25.73 -9.14 -1.21
N ILE A 584 -25.45 -9.81 -0.09
CA ILE A 584 -24.72 -9.22 1.05
C ILE A 584 -23.29 -8.87 0.64
N TRP A 585 -22.63 -9.75 -0.12
CA TRP A 585 -21.29 -9.47 -0.66
C TRP A 585 -21.26 -8.21 -1.52
N ALA A 586 -22.23 -8.02 -2.41
CA ALA A 586 -22.29 -6.83 -3.26
C ALA A 586 -22.53 -5.56 -2.45
N LEU A 587 -23.46 -5.58 -1.49
CA LEU A 587 -23.69 -4.45 -0.58
C LEU A 587 -22.44 -4.12 0.24
N MET A 588 -21.69 -5.13 0.68
CA MET A 588 -20.43 -4.96 1.40
C MET A 588 -19.38 -4.27 0.52
N LYS A 589 -19.29 -4.63 -0.77
CA LYS A 589 -18.40 -3.97 -1.72
C LYS A 589 -18.82 -2.55 -2.05
N GLU A 590 -20.12 -2.30 -2.21
CA GLU A 590 -20.68 -0.96 -2.43
C GLU A 590 -20.42 -0.03 -1.24
N ALA A 591 -20.57 -0.53 -0.01
CA ALA A 591 -20.20 0.20 1.20
C ALA A 591 -18.69 0.51 1.29
N GLY A 592 -17.86 -0.27 0.58
CA GLY A 592 -16.43 -0.05 0.40
C GLY A 592 -16.07 0.94 -0.72
N GLY A 593 -17.05 1.48 -1.46
CA GLY A 593 -16.86 2.47 -2.52
C GLY A 593 -16.85 1.93 -3.95
N GLU A 594 -17.16 0.64 -4.15
CA GLU A 594 -17.35 0.05 -5.49
C GLU A 594 -18.79 0.29 -6.01
N ASP A 595 -19.05 0.21 -7.32
CA ASP A 595 -20.40 0.35 -7.91
C ASP A 595 -20.77 -0.93 -8.69
N PHE A 596 -21.81 -1.64 -8.22
CA PHE A 596 -22.33 -2.84 -8.86
C PHE A 596 -23.72 -2.62 -9.49
N GLY A 597 -24.19 -1.37 -9.54
CA GLY A 597 -25.45 -0.99 -10.17
C GLY A 597 -26.65 -1.79 -9.67
N SER A 598 -27.27 -2.58 -10.57
CA SER A 598 -28.47 -3.36 -10.25
C SER A 598 -28.18 -4.78 -9.74
N TYR A 599 -26.91 -5.17 -9.62
CA TYR A 599 -26.51 -6.54 -9.33
C TYR A 599 -27.09 -7.06 -8.00
N ALA A 600 -26.87 -6.33 -6.90
CA ALA A 600 -27.35 -6.71 -5.58
C ALA A 600 -28.89 -6.81 -5.55
N PHE A 601 -29.57 -5.85 -6.16
CA PHE A 601 -31.02 -5.81 -6.24
C PHE A 601 -31.62 -7.00 -7.02
N ASN A 602 -31.01 -7.34 -8.17
CA ASN A 602 -31.47 -8.44 -9.02
C ASN A 602 -31.32 -9.79 -8.29
N ARG A 603 -30.21 -10.00 -7.60
CA ARG A 603 -29.99 -11.20 -6.77
C ARG A 603 -30.97 -11.29 -5.62
N PHE A 604 -31.16 -10.19 -4.87
CA PHE A 604 -32.10 -10.16 -3.76
C PHE A 604 -33.53 -10.50 -4.20
N THR A 605 -33.97 -9.93 -5.32
CA THR A 605 -35.29 -10.19 -5.90
C THR A 605 -35.43 -11.65 -6.35
N ARG A 606 -34.36 -12.24 -6.91
CA ARG A 606 -34.35 -13.65 -7.32
C ARG A 606 -34.37 -14.61 -6.13
N ALA A 607 -33.65 -14.30 -5.05
CA ALA A 607 -33.71 -15.04 -3.79
C ALA A 607 -35.15 -15.05 -3.23
N GLN A 608 -35.82 -13.89 -3.20
CA GLN A 608 -37.22 -13.79 -2.79
C GLN A 608 -38.16 -14.65 -3.64
N LYS A 609 -37.99 -14.62 -4.97
CA LYS A 609 -38.79 -15.41 -5.90
C LYS A 609 -38.59 -16.92 -5.67
N ASN A 610 -37.35 -17.36 -5.51
CA ASN A 610 -37.02 -18.77 -5.27
C ASN A 610 -37.53 -19.24 -3.89
N LEU A 611 -37.51 -18.38 -2.86
CA LEU A 611 -38.12 -18.65 -1.56
C LEU A 611 -39.63 -18.87 -1.67
N GLN A 612 -40.34 -18.03 -2.44
CA GLN A 612 -41.77 -18.20 -2.68
C GLN A 612 -42.06 -19.52 -3.41
N GLU A 613 -41.22 -19.89 -4.39
CA GLU A 613 -41.32 -21.16 -5.10
C GLU A 613 -41.12 -22.35 -4.15
N TYR A 614 -40.11 -22.29 -3.27
CA TYR A 614 -39.85 -23.31 -2.26
C TYR A 614 -41.06 -23.48 -1.32
N GLN A 615 -41.60 -22.38 -0.82
CA GLN A 615 -42.77 -22.39 0.07
C GLN A 615 -44.01 -22.99 -0.60
N LYS A 616 -44.20 -22.72 -1.89
CA LYS A 616 -45.32 -23.23 -2.68
C LYS A 616 -45.21 -24.72 -2.97
N HIS A 617 -44.00 -25.20 -3.28
CA HIS A 617 -43.81 -26.56 -3.79
C HIS A 617 -43.38 -27.57 -2.73
N TYR A 618 -42.56 -27.19 -1.75
CA TYR A 618 -41.96 -28.14 -0.80
C TYR A 618 -42.49 -27.99 0.63
N LYS A 619 -42.62 -26.76 1.15
CA LYS A 619 -43.17 -26.52 2.51
C LYS A 619 -44.63 -26.99 2.66
N ALA A 620 -45.39 -26.98 1.56
CA ALA A 620 -46.74 -27.53 1.50
C ALA A 620 -46.77 -29.07 1.54
N LEU A 621 -45.77 -29.74 0.96
CA LEU A 621 -45.64 -31.20 0.93
C LEU A 621 -45.12 -31.76 2.27
N GLU A 622 -44.19 -31.05 2.92
CA GLU A 622 -43.72 -31.37 4.29
C GLU A 622 -44.87 -31.37 5.31
N LYS A 623 -45.82 -30.42 5.19
CA LYS A 623 -47.02 -30.37 6.05
C LYS A 623 -48.04 -31.48 5.77
N LEU A 624 -47.97 -32.12 4.59
CA LEU A 624 -48.87 -33.21 4.19
C LEU A 624 -48.28 -34.61 4.47
N GLY A 625 -47.02 -34.69 4.92
CA GLY A 625 -46.35 -35.96 5.27
C GLY A 625 -46.05 -36.85 4.06
N THR A 626 -45.92 -36.27 2.86
CA THR A 626 -45.80 -37.01 1.59
C THR A 626 -44.38 -37.04 0.99
N ILE A 627 -43.37 -36.60 1.74
CA ILE A 627 -41.94 -36.75 1.42
C ILE A 627 -41.22 -37.28 2.65
#